data_AF-A0A4R1B682-F1
#
_entry.id   AF-A0A4R1B682-F1
#
_cell.length_a   1.000
_cell.length_b   1.000
_cell.length_c   1.000
_cell.angle_alpha   90.00
_cell.angle_beta   90.00
_cell.angle_gamma   90.00
#
_symmetry.space_group_name_H-M   'P 1'
#
loop_
_entity.id
_entity.type
_entity.pdbx_description
1 polymer ?
#
loop_
_entity_poly.entity_id
_entity_poly.type
_entity_poly.pdbx_seq_one_letter_code
_entity_poly.pdbx_strand_id
1 'polypeptide(L)'
;MRVTQSMLTSNMLRNLTSSYHKLGKYQEQLSSQKKISRPSDDPVVVFKGISYRTSVNDVSQYQRNMSEVNVWLENTEDSLEKAGSSIHRLTDLITQANTGTVTDDDRKKIEDEIEEIKKQLVSIANTKISGKYIFNGSDIYNAPVNYDGTNVTMNYNNDAVNIEVSAGIKLQVNYLGSNVFGNETSGMFADLEALQNDLKNGNEPDLGKFIDAFQSHLNTVTSARSSIGASMNRVDMIQNRLDSQEIIATKTMSENEDIDVEKVILNLQTQQSIHRAALSVGSSIIQPSLVDFLR
;
A
#
# COMPACT_ATOMS: atom_id res chain seq x y z
N MET A 1 -49.51 6.67 52.57
CA MET A 1 -49.23 8.01 52.02
C MET A 1 -50.32 8.37 51.02
N ARG A 2 -50.80 9.61 51.02
CA ARG A 2 -51.89 10.07 50.13
C ARG A 2 -51.25 10.67 48.86
N VAL A 3 -51.60 10.15 47.69
CA VAL A 3 -51.12 10.68 46.41
C VAL A 3 -51.83 12.01 46.14
N THR A 4 -51.07 13.09 46.01
CA THR A 4 -51.63 14.43 45.73
C THR A 4 -51.67 14.70 44.23
N GLN A 5 -52.56 15.59 43.80
CA GLN A 5 -52.62 16.03 42.40
C GLN A 5 -51.27 16.58 41.91
N SER A 6 -50.56 17.33 42.78
CA SER A 6 -49.21 17.82 42.51
C SER A 6 -48.19 16.69 42.27
N MET A 7 -48.28 15.57 43.02
CA MET A 7 -47.44 14.39 42.78
C MET A 7 -47.76 13.69 41.46
N LEU A 8 -49.04 13.60 41.07
CA LEU A 8 -49.47 13.04 39.78
C LEU A 8 -48.95 13.88 38.61
N THR A 9 -49.13 15.21 38.65
CA THR A 9 -48.64 16.13 37.63
C THR A 9 -47.11 16.09 37.53
N SER A 10 -46.40 16.06 38.67
CA SER A 10 -44.94 15.98 38.68
C SER A 10 -44.42 14.66 38.10
N ASN A 11 -45.07 13.53 38.41
CA ASN A 11 -44.73 12.24 37.80
C ASN A 11 -44.98 12.23 36.29
N MET A 12 -46.09 12.80 35.86
CA MET A 12 -46.42 12.90 34.44
C MET A 12 -45.41 13.75 33.67
N LEU A 13 -45.02 14.92 34.20
CA LEU A 13 -43.99 15.76 33.58
C LEU A 13 -42.65 15.02 33.48
N ARG A 14 -42.23 14.31 34.54
CA ARG A 14 -41.03 13.45 34.50
C ARG A 14 -41.11 12.40 33.39
N ASN A 15 -42.26 11.74 33.23
CA ASN A 15 -42.48 10.76 32.17
C ASN A 15 -42.46 11.38 30.77
N LEU A 16 -43.06 12.57 30.58
CA LEU A 16 -43.01 13.29 29.31
C LEU A 16 -41.60 13.73 28.96
N THR A 17 -40.84 14.28 29.91
CA THR A 17 -39.43 14.65 29.71
C THR A 17 -38.60 13.42 29.36
N SER A 18 -38.77 12.30 30.07
CA SER A 18 -38.10 11.02 29.74
C SER A 18 -38.45 10.53 28.34
N SER A 19 -39.72 10.62 27.94
CA SER A 19 -40.19 10.24 26.60
C SER A 19 -39.59 11.13 25.51
N TYR A 20 -39.55 12.46 25.71
CA TYR A 20 -38.88 13.39 24.81
C TYR A 20 -37.39 13.08 24.64
N HIS A 21 -36.68 12.76 25.72
CA HIS A 21 -35.27 12.35 25.63
C HIS A 21 -35.07 11.06 24.82
N LYS A 22 -35.95 10.06 24.99
CA LYS A 22 -35.90 8.82 24.20
C LYS A 22 -36.17 9.08 22.71
N LEU A 23 -37.12 9.96 22.39
CA LEU A 23 -37.38 10.39 21.02
C LEU A 23 -36.15 11.06 20.40
N GLY A 24 -35.55 12.01 21.12
CA GLY A 24 -34.32 12.67 20.69
C GLY A 24 -33.18 11.67 20.45
N LYS A 25 -33.02 10.69 21.33
CA LYS A 25 -32.01 9.62 21.16
C LYS A 25 -32.23 8.80 19.90
N TYR A 26 -33.45 8.34 19.62
CA TYR A 26 -33.72 7.57 18.40
C TYR A 26 -33.58 8.41 17.13
N GLN A 27 -33.91 9.70 17.19
CA GLN A 27 -33.67 10.64 16.08
C GLN A 27 -32.17 10.88 15.84
N GLU A 28 -31.38 11.03 16.90
CA GLU A 28 -29.91 11.17 16.84
C GLU A 28 -29.27 9.89 16.27
N GLN A 29 -29.70 8.72 16.74
CA GLN A 29 -29.27 7.42 16.20
C GLN A 29 -29.61 7.28 14.71
N LEU A 30 -30.81 7.67 14.30
CA LEU A 30 -31.24 7.57 12.91
C LEU A 30 -30.50 8.55 11.98
N SER A 31 -30.21 9.76 12.45
CA SER A 31 -29.45 10.76 11.66
C SER A 31 -27.96 10.44 11.57
N SER A 32 -27.35 9.96 12.65
CA SER A 32 -25.94 9.57 12.69
C SER A 32 -25.67 8.16 12.14
N GLN A 33 -26.71 7.31 12.07
CA GLN A 33 -26.63 5.86 11.82
C GLN A 33 -25.74 5.10 12.81
N LYS A 34 -25.39 5.72 13.95
CA LYS A 34 -24.56 5.12 14.98
C LYS A 34 -25.38 4.76 16.21
N LYS A 35 -25.12 3.57 16.76
CA LYS A 35 -25.73 3.04 17.98
C LYS A 35 -25.44 3.92 19.18
N ILE A 36 -24.25 4.52 19.21
CA ILE A 36 -23.77 5.38 20.28
C ILE A 36 -23.21 6.69 19.70
N SER A 37 -23.54 7.80 20.34
CA SER A 37 -23.01 9.13 19.99
C SER A 37 -22.06 9.64 21.08
N ARG A 38 -22.27 9.21 22.32
CA ARG A 38 -21.51 9.66 23.49
C ARG A 38 -20.87 8.48 24.21
N PRO A 39 -19.66 8.64 24.75
CA PRO A 39 -19.01 7.60 25.54
C PRO A 39 -19.83 7.12 26.75
N SER A 40 -20.68 7.99 27.29
CA SER A 40 -21.57 7.67 28.42
C SER A 40 -22.74 6.75 28.08
N ASP A 41 -23.09 6.58 26.79
CA ASP A 41 -24.23 5.73 26.38
C ASP A 41 -23.90 4.24 26.55
N ASP A 42 -22.71 3.82 26.14
CA ASP A 42 -22.19 2.46 26.35
C ASP A 42 -20.65 2.47 26.23
N PRO A 43 -19.92 2.53 27.37
CA PRO A 43 -18.46 2.63 27.34
C PRO A 43 -17.79 1.37 26.77
N VAL A 44 -18.46 0.20 26.79
CA VAL A 44 -17.90 -1.05 26.27
C VAL A 44 -17.92 -1.05 24.75
N VAL A 45 -19.04 -0.65 24.16
CA VAL A 45 -19.17 -0.49 22.70
C VAL A 45 -18.19 0.55 22.19
N VAL A 46 -18.01 1.67 22.90
CA VAL A 46 -17.04 2.71 22.55
C VAL A 46 -15.61 2.17 22.56
N PHE A 47 -15.20 1.50 23.65
CA PHE A 47 -13.84 1.00 23.78
C PHE A 47 -13.50 -0.02 22.68
N LYS A 48 -14.43 -0.94 22.39
CA LYS A 48 -14.28 -1.87 21.26
C LYS A 48 -14.27 -1.15 19.92
N GLY A 49 -15.12 -0.13 19.75
CA GLY A 49 -15.19 0.68 18.53
C GLY A 49 -13.86 1.40 18.22
N ILE A 50 -13.21 1.97 19.24
CA ILE A 50 -11.86 2.56 19.10
C ILE A 50 -10.86 1.52 18.60
N SER A 51 -10.83 0.34 19.24
CA SER A 51 -9.94 -0.75 18.82
C SER A 51 -10.21 -1.18 17.38
N TYR A 52 -11.47 -1.34 16.98
CA TYR A 52 -11.83 -1.74 15.61
C TYR A 52 -11.50 -0.67 14.58
N ARG A 53 -11.70 0.61 14.90
CA ARG A 53 -11.27 1.73 14.04
C ARG A 53 -9.76 1.75 13.85
N THR A 54 -8.99 1.53 14.93
CA THR A 54 -7.54 1.39 14.82
C THR A 54 -7.18 0.23 13.90
N SER A 55 -7.81 -0.94 14.06
CA SER A 55 -7.57 -2.08 13.17
C SER A 55 -7.88 -1.79 11.70
N VAL A 56 -8.99 -1.09 11.41
CA VAL A 56 -9.32 -0.66 10.02
C VAL A 56 -8.23 0.28 9.50
N ASN A 57 -7.84 1.28 10.29
CA ASN A 57 -6.79 2.23 9.89
C ASN A 57 -5.44 1.55 9.63
N ASP A 58 -5.06 0.58 10.47
CA ASP A 58 -3.83 -0.19 10.32
C ASP A 58 -3.87 -0.99 9.01
N VAL A 59 -4.97 -1.70 8.74
CA VAL A 59 -5.14 -2.45 7.48
C VAL A 59 -5.09 -1.54 6.26
N SER A 60 -5.78 -0.39 6.29
CA SER A 60 -5.71 0.57 5.19
C SER A 60 -4.32 1.17 5.01
N GLN A 61 -3.54 1.34 6.09
CA GLN A 61 -2.13 1.75 5.97
C GLN A 61 -1.29 0.64 5.34
N TYR A 62 -1.47 -0.61 5.74
CA TYR A 62 -0.78 -1.73 5.13
C TYR A 62 -1.12 -1.89 3.65
N GLN A 63 -2.36 -1.66 3.22
CA GLN A 63 -2.72 -1.65 1.80
C GLN A 63 -1.99 -0.53 1.02
N ARG A 64 -1.85 0.67 1.59
CA ARG A 64 -1.05 1.75 0.97
C ARG A 64 0.42 1.36 0.84
N ASN A 65 0.99 0.79 1.91
CA ASN A 65 2.35 0.27 1.90
C ASN A 65 2.51 -0.84 0.86
N MET A 66 1.51 -1.70 0.70
CA MET A 66 1.49 -2.78 -0.28
C MET A 66 1.47 -2.27 -1.72
N SER A 67 0.72 -1.20 -1.98
CA SER A 67 0.74 -0.51 -3.27
C SER A 67 2.11 0.08 -3.59
N GLU A 68 2.81 0.66 -2.60
CA GLU A 68 4.20 1.14 -2.80
C GLU A 68 5.16 -0.01 -3.11
N VAL A 69 5.03 -1.14 -2.40
CA VAL A 69 5.81 -2.36 -2.66
C VAL A 69 5.57 -2.88 -4.09
N ASN A 70 4.32 -2.95 -4.52
CA ASN A 70 3.96 -3.43 -5.86
C ASN A 70 4.61 -2.57 -6.94
N VAL A 71 4.44 -1.26 -6.86
CA VAL A 71 5.06 -0.32 -7.80
C VAL A 71 6.58 -0.49 -7.80
N TRP A 72 7.20 -0.66 -6.63
CA TRP A 72 8.65 -0.89 -6.54
C TRP A 72 9.09 -2.16 -7.28
N LEU A 73 8.43 -3.29 -7.01
CA LEU A 73 8.79 -4.58 -7.58
C LEU A 73 8.50 -4.64 -9.09
N GLU A 74 7.38 -4.11 -9.56
CA GLU A 74 7.04 -4.06 -11.00
C GLU A 74 8.07 -3.28 -11.80
N ASN A 75 8.47 -2.10 -11.32
CA ASN A 75 9.49 -1.29 -11.98
C ASN A 75 10.88 -1.94 -11.90
N THR A 76 11.17 -2.67 -10.82
CA THR A 76 12.41 -3.44 -10.72
C THR A 76 12.43 -4.57 -11.74
N GLU A 77 11.33 -5.32 -11.87
CA GLU A 77 11.19 -6.42 -12.83
C GLU A 77 11.29 -5.91 -14.28
N ASP A 78 10.59 -4.83 -14.65
CA ASP A 78 10.68 -4.21 -15.98
C ASP A 78 12.09 -3.70 -16.28
N SER A 79 12.77 -3.11 -15.29
CA SER A 79 14.17 -2.69 -15.43
C SER A 79 15.09 -3.88 -15.68
N LEU A 80 14.90 -4.99 -14.96
CA LEU A 80 15.71 -6.21 -15.15
C LEU A 80 15.40 -6.94 -16.46
N GLU A 81 14.14 -6.93 -16.91
CA GLU A 81 13.77 -7.47 -18.22
C GLU A 81 14.49 -6.71 -19.34
N LYS A 82 14.44 -5.37 -19.30
CA LYS A 82 15.18 -4.52 -20.24
C LYS A 82 16.69 -4.74 -20.16
N ALA A 83 17.25 -4.90 -18.96
CA ALA A 83 18.67 -5.22 -18.79
C ALA A 83 19.03 -6.56 -19.46
N GLY A 84 18.20 -7.59 -19.25
CA GLY A 84 18.39 -8.90 -19.87
C GLY A 84 18.34 -8.83 -21.41
N SER A 85 17.37 -8.11 -21.98
CA SER A 85 17.30 -7.89 -23.44
C SER A 85 18.51 -7.13 -23.99
N SER A 86 19.00 -6.13 -23.26
CA SER A 86 20.23 -5.40 -23.62
C SER A 86 21.47 -6.31 -23.59
N ILE A 87 21.60 -7.19 -22.60
CA ILE A 87 22.70 -8.16 -22.51
C ILE A 87 22.61 -9.22 -23.63
N HIS A 88 21.41 -9.67 -23.99
CA HIS A 88 21.21 -10.54 -25.14
C HIS A 88 21.69 -9.88 -26.43
N ARG A 89 21.24 -8.65 -26.71
CA ARG A 89 21.67 -7.90 -27.90
C ARG A 89 23.18 -7.70 -27.94
N LEU A 90 23.77 -7.40 -26.79
CA LEU A 90 25.23 -7.28 -26.64
C LEU A 90 25.94 -8.59 -27.01
N THR A 91 25.44 -9.73 -26.52
CA THR A 91 26.03 -11.05 -26.82
C THR A 91 25.94 -11.39 -28.31
N ASP A 92 24.84 -11.02 -28.98
CA ASP A 92 24.69 -11.18 -30.42
C ASP A 92 25.72 -10.35 -31.20
N LEU A 93 25.93 -9.09 -30.79
CA LEU A 93 26.91 -8.19 -31.40
C LEU A 93 28.35 -8.67 -31.19
N ILE A 94 28.69 -9.17 -30.00
CA ILE A 94 30.00 -9.77 -29.73
C ILE A 94 30.21 -11.02 -30.59
N THR A 95 29.19 -11.85 -30.72
CA THR A 95 29.24 -13.05 -31.59
C THR A 95 29.44 -12.67 -33.05
N GLN A 96 28.75 -11.63 -33.52
CA GLN A 96 28.91 -11.09 -34.86
C GLN A 96 30.34 -10.54 -35.07
N ALA A 97 30.85 -9.77 -34.12
CA ALA A 97 32.22 -9.24 -34.14
C ALA A 97 33.30 -10.34 -34.11
N ASN A 98 32.99 -11.49 -33.51
CA ASN A 98 33.87 -12.66 -33.46
C ASN A 98 33.87 -13.49 -34.76
N THR A 99 33.03 -13.15 -35.74
CA THR A 99 33.12 -13.81 -37.05
C THR A 99 34.28 -13.22 -37.86
N GLY A 100 35.16 -14.09 -38.39
CA GLY A 100 36.37 -13.68 -39.13
C GLY A 100 36.12 -12.97 -40.47
N THR A 101 34.89 -12.60 -40.78
CA THR A 101 34.45 -11.95 -42.02
C THR A 101 34.07 -10.47 -41.84
N VAL A 102 34.18 -9.91 -40.64
CA VAL A 102 33.80 -8.52 -40.33
C VAL A 102 34.89 -7.55 -40.78
N THR A 103 34.50 -6.51 -41.52
CA THR A 103 35.41 -5.44 -41.94
C THR A 103 35.69 -4.44 -40.81
N ASP A 104 36.76 -3.66 -40.91
CA ASP A 104 37.07 -2.63 -39.90
C ASP A 104 35.97 -1.55 -39.78
N ASP A 105 35.26 -1.26 -40.88
CA ASP A 105 34.11 -0.33 -40.89
C ASP A 105 32.90 -0.93 -40.16
N ASP A 106 32.63 -2.22 -40.37
CA ASP A 106 31.55 -2.93 -39.67
C ASP A 106 31.87 -3.10 -38.18
N ARG A 107 33.14 -3.29 -37.81
CA ARG A 107 33.56 -3.35 -36.41
C ARG A 107 33.31 -2.05 -35.66
N LYS A 108 33.54 -0.89 -36.30
CA LYS A 108 33.23 0.43 -35.72
C LYS A 108 31.73 0.62 -35.49
N LYS A 109 30.89 0.19 -36.43
CA LYS A 109 29.43 0.26 -36.26
C LYS A 109 28.94 -0.62 -35.11
N ILE A 110 29.53 -1.80 -34.94
CA ILE A 110 29.25 -2.68 -33.80
C ILE A 110 29.69 -2.02 -32.50
N GLU A 111 30.86 -1.38 -32.48
CA GLU A 111 31.37 -0.63 -31.32
C GLU A 111 30.43 0.51 -30.91
N ASP A 112 29.96 1.31 -31.88
CA ASP A 112 28.99 2.38 -31.65
C ASP A 112 27.68 1.81 -31.05
N GLU A 113 27.21 0.67 -31.54
CA GLU A 113 26.01 0.02 -31.00
C GLU A 113 26.22 -0.51 -29.57
N ILE A 114 27.40 -1.06 -29.27
CA ILE A 114 27.78 -1.48 -27.92
C ILE A 114 27.81 -0.28 -26.97
N GLU A 115 28.27 0.89 -27.43
CA GLU A 115 28.26 2.12 -26.63
C GLU A 115 26.82 2.57 -26.30
N GLU A 116 25.91 2.51 -27.26
CA GLU A 116 24.49 2.82 -27.01
C GLU A 116 23.85 1.83 -26.04
N ILE A 117 24.18 0.54 -26.13
CA ILE A 117 23.73 -0.47 -25.16
C ILE A 117 24.29 -0.18 -23.76
N LYS A 118 25.56 0.23 -23.65
CA LYS A 118 26.16 0.66 -22.38
C LYS A 118 25.38 1.83 -21.78
N LYS A 119 25.07 2.86 -22.57
CA LYS A 119 24.24 4.01 -22.12
C LYS A 119 22.86 3.57 -21.66
N GLN A 120 22.23 2.65 -22.38
CA GLN A 120 20.93 2.09 -22.01
C GLN A 120 21.02 1.34 -20.67
N LEU A 121 22.03 0.49 -20.46
CA LEU A 121 22.24 -0.22 -19.20
C LEU A 121 22.49 0.73 -18.03
N VAL A 122 23.25 1.82 -18.23
CA VAL A 122 23.40 2.88 -17.23
C VAL A 122 22.06 3.54 -16.91
N SER A 123 21.25 3.84 -17.92
CA SER A 123 19.91 4.41 -17.70
C SER A 123 19.00 3.47 -16.91
N ILE A 124 19.09 2.16 -17.17
CA ILE A 124 18.33 1.12 -16.45
C ILE A 124 18.80 1.02 -14.99
N ALA A 125 20.12 1.02 -14.75
CA ALA A 125 20.67 1.02 -13.40
C ALA A 125 20.26 2.28 -12.60
N ASN A 126 19.97 3.38 -13.31
CA ASN A 126 19.50 4.65 -12.76
C ASN A 126 17.98 4.85 -12.80
N THR A 127 17.18 3.79 -12.98
CA THR A 127 15.71 3.87 -12.95
C THR A 127 15.22 4.50 -11.64
N LYS A 128 14.23 5.39 -11.76
CA LYS A 128 13.61 6.11 -10.65
C LYS A 128 12.13 5.81 -10.52
N ILE A 129 11.67 5.72 -9.28
CA ILE A 129 10.25 5.68 -8.92
C ILE A 129 9.98 6.82 -7.96
N SER A 130 9.03 7.71 -8.29
CA SER A 130 8.65 8.83 -7.42
C SER A 130 9.86 9.68 -6.97
N GLY A 131 10.86 9.83 -7.84
CA GLY A 131 12.10 10.57 -7.56
C GLY A 131 13.18 9.80 -6.78
N LYS A 132 12.92 8.53 -6.42
CA LYS A 132 13.83 7.65 -5.66
C LYS A 132 14.50 6.64 -6.59
N TYR A 133 15.81 6.42 -6.45
CA TYR A 133 16.55 5.37 -7.17
C TYR A 133 16.27 3.99 -6.56
N ILE A 134 15.99 3.00 -7.41
CA ILE A 134 15.54 1.67 -6.96
C ILE A 134 16.67 0.68 -6.66
N PHE A 135 17.83 0.88 -7.30
CA PHE A 135 18.97 -0.03 -7.22
C PHE A 135 20.07 0.44 -6.24
N ASN A 136 19.92 1.60 -5.60
CA ASN A 136 20.93 2.18 -4.69
C ASN A 136 20.69 1.94 -3.19
N GLY A 137 20.04 0.82 -2.83
CA GLY A 137 19.83 0.49 -1.42
C GLY A 137 19.02 1.54 -0.65
N SER A 138 19.48 1.89 0.56
CA SER A 138 18.86 2.94 1.38
C SER A 138 19.15 4.36 0.89
N ASP A 139 20.15 4.55 0.02
CA ASP A 139 20.49 5.85 -0.56
C ASP A 139 19.67 6.13 -1.82
N ILE A 140 18.38 6.39 -1.57
CA ILE A 140 17.37 6.60 -2.61
C ILE A 140 17.52 7.93 -3.36
N TYR A 141 18.36 8.86 -2.90
CA TYR A 141 18.48 10.21 -3.47
C TYR A 141 19.69 10.39 -4.38
N ASN A 142 20.71 9.53 -4.27
CA ASN A 142 21.89 9.58 -5.10
C ASN A 142 21.83 8.53 -6.22
N ALA A 143 22.35 8.89 -7.40
CA ALA A 143 22.43 7.97 -8.52
C ALA A 143 23.42 6.84 -8.19
N PRO A 144 23.01 5.56 -8.36
CA PRO A 144 23.91 4.43 -8.11
C PRO A 144 25.06 4.37 -9.12
N VAL A 145 24.80 4.80 -10.37
CA VAL A 145 25.75 4.70 -11.47
C VAL A 145 25.95 6.07 -12.10
N ASN A 146 27.19 6.55 -12.14
CA ASN A 146 27.53 7.79 -12.84
C ASN A 146 28.38 7.48 -14.09
N TYR A 147 28.02 8.09 -15.21
CA TYR A 147 28.68 7.92 -16.50
C TYR A 147 29.23 9.27 -16.98
N ASP A 148 30.56 9.37 -17.04
CA ASP A 148 31.27 10.58 -17.47
C ASP A 148 31.65 10.55 -18.96
N GLY A 149 30.93 9.75 -19.77
CA GLY A 149 31.22 9.61 -21.21
C GLY A 149 32.34 8.64 -21.56
N THR A 150 33.10 8.13 -20.57
CA THR A 150 34.15 7.12 -20.80
C THR A 150 34.11 6.04 -19.73
N ASN A 151 34.14 6.43 -18.45
CA ASN A 151 34.12 5.49 -17.32
C ASN A 151 32.77 5.48 -16.62
N VAL A 152 32.39 4.30 -16.12
CA VAL A 152 31.25 4.08 -15.23
C VAL A 152 31.77 3.96 -13.80
N THR A 153 31.35 4.89 -12.93
CA THR A 153 31.60 4.80 -11.49
C THR A 153 30.33 4.36 -10.77
N MET A 154 30.48 3.48 -9.78
CA MET A 154 29.35 2.88 -9.07
C MET A 154 29.50 3.12 -7.57
N ASN A 155 28.48 3.72 -6.97
CA ASN A 155 28.40 3.90 -5.53
C ASN A 155 27.11 3.26 -5.03
N TYR A 156 27.18 1.97 -4.71
CA TYR A 156 26.06 1.23 -4.16
C TYR A 156 26.04 1.30 -2.64
N ASN A 157 24.89 1.65 -2.08
CA ASN A 157 24.58 1.32 -0.70
C ASN A 157 23.96 -0.10 -0.61
N ASN A 158 24.48 -0.93 0.29
CA ASN A 158 24.05 -2.33 0.49
C ASN A 158 22.91 -2.49 1.52
N ASP A 159 22.35 -1.40 2.03
CA ASP A 159 21.28 -1.46 3.02
C ASP A 159 19.94 -1.89 2.41
N ALA A 160 19.20 -2.70 3.17
CA ALA A 160 17.87 -3.16 2.81
C ALA A 160 16.78 -2.10 3.05
N VAL A 161 15.94 -1.86 2.05
CA VAL A 161 14.73 -1.04 2.18
C VAL A 161 13.59 -1.94 2.60
N ASN A 162 13.13 -1.76 3.84
CA ASN A 162 12.09 -2.57 4.46
C ASN A 162 10.80 -1.78 4.59
N ILE A 163 9.72 -2.31 4.04
CA ILE A 163 8.37 -1.76 4.18
C ILE A 163 7.55 -2.69 5.08
N GLU A 164 6.87 -2.12 6.06
CA GLU A 164 5.96 -2.88 6.93
C GLU A 164 4.63 -3.11 6.21
N VAL A 165 4.31 -4.39 5.95
CA VAL A 165 3.15 -4.80 5.14
C VAL A 165 2.08 -5.50 5.98
N SER A 166 2.37 -5.77 7.25
CA SER A 166 1.45 -6.30 8.25
C SER A 166 2.09 -6.15 9.62
N ALA A 167 1.31 -6.29 10.69
CA ALA A 167 1.79 -6.14 12.08
C ALA A 167 3.03 -7.02 12.34
N GLY A 168 4.20 -6.40 12.43
CA GLY A 168 5.47 -7.08 12.69
C GLY A 168 6.08 -7.84 11.49
N ILE A 169 5.47 -7.76 10.30
CA ILE A 169 6.01 -8.34 9.07
C ILE A 169 6.55 -7.22 8.19
N LYS A 170 7.87 -7.18 8.07
CA LYS A 170 8.57 -6.32 7.12
C LYS A 170 8.93 -7.11 5.87
N LEU A 171 8.76 -6.48 4.72
CA LEU A 171 9.15 -7.01 3.43
C LEU A 171 10.26 -6.14 2.87
N GLN A 172 11.37 -6.78 2.49
CA GLN A 172 12.43 -6.13 1.75
C GLN A 172 11.98 -5.97 0.30
N VAL A 173 11.98 -4.73 -0.18
CA VAL A 173 11.52 -4.40 -1.55
C VAL A 173 12.66 -4.16 -2.52
N ASN A 174 13.83 -3.77 -2.02
CA ASN A 174 14.97 -3.48 -2.88
C ASN A 174 15.71 -4.76 -3.27
N TYR A 175 16.08 -4.81 -4.55
CA TYR A 175 17.12 -5.69 -5.02
C TYR A 175 18.38 -4.85 -5.25
N LEU A 176 19.50 -5.23 -4.63
CA LEU A 176 20.71 -4.41 -4.65
C LEU A 176 21.30 -4.38 -6.06
N GLY A 177 21.61 -3.17 -6.56
CA GLY A 177 22.25 -3.00 -7.86
C GLY A 177 23.61 -3.70 -7.95
N SER A 178 24.35 -3.77 -6.84
CA SER A 178 25.61 -4.53 -6.74
C SER A 178 25.45 -6.02 -7.05
N ASN A 179 24.28 -6.61 -6.73
CA ASN A 179 24.00 -8.02 -6.98
C ASN A 179 23.57 -8.27 -8.42
N VAL A 180 23.10 -7.26 -9.14
CA VAL A 180 22.64 -7.37 -10.54
C VAL A 180 23.75 -6.99 -11.51
N PHE A 181 24.32 -5.80 -11.30
CA PHE A 181 25.26 -5.16 -12.21
C PHE A 181 26.72 -5.34 -11.78
N GLY A 182 26.96 -5.88 -10.59
CA GLY A 182 28.29 -6.12 -10.02
C GLY A 182 28.92 -4.88 -9.40
N ASN A 183 30.19 -4.98 -9.03
CA ASN A 183 30.98 -3.89 -8.43
C ASN A 183 31.94 -3.28 -9.46
N GLU A 184 32.56 -2.15 -9.14
CA GLU A 184 33.51 -1.43 -10.02
C GLU A 184 34.66 -2.31 -10.56
N THR A 185 35.07 -3.36 -9.86
CA THR A 185 36.22 -4.21 -10.24
C THR A 185 35.84 -5.52 -10.95
N SER A 186 34.58 -5.97 -10.84
CA SER A 186 34.15 -7.28 -11.38
C SER A 186 32.66 -7.26 -11.71
N GLY A 187 32.22 -6.21 -12.37
CA GLY A 187 30.83 -5.98 -12.74
C GLY A 187 30.64 -5.88 -14.25
N MET A 188 29.39 -5.98 -14.67
CA MET A 188 28.97 -5.96 -16.07
C MET A 188 29.52 -4.73 -16.82
N PHE A 189 29.59 -3.58 -16.17
CA PHE A 189 30.12 -2.37 -16.78
C PHE A 189 31.66 -2.37 -16.91
N ALA A 190 32.38 -3.05 -16.01
CA ALA A 190 33.83 -3.22 -16.13
C ALA A 190 34.17 -4.15 -17.30
N ASP A 191 33.39 -5.23 -17.47
CA ASP A 191 33.54 -6.14 -18.61
C ASP A 191 33.18 -5.46 -19.95
N LEU A 192 32.18 -4.56 -19.94
CA LEU A 192 31.86 -3.70 -21.09
C LEU A 192 33.01 -2.75 -21.46
N GLU A 193 33.65 -2.15 -20.45
CA GLU A 193 34.80 -1.26 -20.68
C GLU A 193 36.02 -2.01 -21.18
N ALA A 194 36.29 -3.19 -20.64
CA ALA A 194 37.33 -4.07 -21.13
C ALA A 194 37.07 -4.50 -22.59
N LEU A 195 35.83 -4.88 -22.92
CA LEU A 195 35.44 -5.20 -24.30
C LEU A 195 35.65 -4.02 -25.26
N GLN A 196 35.22 -2.82 -24.89
CA GLN A 196 35.39 -1.63 -25.73
C GLN A 196 36.88 -1.29 -25.94
N ASN A 197 37.71 -1.43 -24.91
CA ASN A 197 39.15 -1.21 -25.01
C ASN A 197 39.83 -2.26 -25.90
N ASP A 198 39.44 -3.52 -25.80
CA ASP A 198 39.99 -4.61 -26.61
C ASP A 198 39.58 -4.48 -28.08
N LEU A 199 38.35 -4.06 -28.37
CA LEU A 199 37.89 -3.76 -29.73
C LEU A 199 38.66 -2.58 -30.36
N LYS A 200 39.00 -1.55 -29.58
CA LYS A 200 39.77 -0.38 -30.04
C LYS A 200 41.25 -0.67 -30.27
N ASN A 201 41.86 -1.52 -29.42
CA ASN A 201 43.30 -1.74 -29.43
C ASN A 201 43.79 -2.77 -30.46
N GLY A 202 42.88 -3.48 -31.14
CA GLY A 202 43.21 -4.28 -32.33
C GLY A 202 44.05 -5.55 -32.10
N ASN A 203 44.34 -5.92 -30.84
CA ASN A 203 44.82 -7.26 -30.52
C ASN A 203 43.68 -8.25 -30.75
N GLU A 204 43.92 -9.41 -31.35
CA GLU A 204 42.92 -10.49 -31.51
C GLU A 204 42.17 -10.70 -30.19
N PRO A 205 40.97 -10.13 -30.03
CA PRO A 205 40.33 -10.13 -28.74
C PRO A 205 39.81 -11.53 -28.50
N ASP A 206 40.04 -12.07 -27.31
CA ASP A 206 39.41 -13.31 -26.88
C ASP A 206 37.93 -13.01 -26.56
N LEU A 207 37.17 -12.73 -27.61
CA LEU A 207 35.74 -12.39 -27.54
C LEU A 207 34.92 -13.52 -26.92
N GLY A 208 35.45 -14.76 -26.93
CA GLY A 208 34.88 -15.90 -26.21
C GLY A 208 34.75 -15.66 -24.71
N LYS A 209 35.78 -15.07 -24.08
CA LYS A 209 35.73 -14.73 -22.64
C LYS A 209 34.63 -13.72 -22.32
N PHE A 210 34.42 -12.73 -23.19
CA PHE A 210 33.37 -11.74 -22.99
C PHE A 210 31.98 -12.34 -23.17
N ILE A 211 31.80 -13.25 -24.15
CA ILE A 211 30.54 -13.99 -24.31
C ILE A 211 30.22 -14.77 -23.02
N ASP A 212 31.18 -15.51 -22.46
CA ASP A 212 30.99 -16.27 -21.23
C ASP A 212 30.69 -15.34 -20.03
N ALA A 213 31.37 -14.19 -19.93
CA ALA A 213 31.13 -13.19 -18.89
C ALA A 213 29.71 -12.60 -18.97
N PHE A 214 29.26 -12.19 -20.17
CA PHE A 214 27.91 -11.65 -20.35
C PHE A 214 26.81 -12.70 -20.19
N GLN A 215 27.08 -13.96 -20.54
CA GLN A 215 26.18 -15.07 -20.18
C GLN A 215 26.08 -15.25 -18.67
N SER A 216 27.20 -15.12 -17.93
CA SER A 216 27.17 -15.12 -16.46
C SER A 216 26.34 -13.96 -15.91
N HIS A 217 26.52 -12.73 -16.43
CA HIS A 217 25.70 -11.58 -16.02
C HIS A 217 24.22 -11.78 -16.35
N LEU A 218 23.90 -12.37 -17.49
CA LEU A 218 22.52 -12.73 -17.85
C LEU A 218 21.91 -13.73 -16.86
N ASN A 219 22.68 -14.74 -16.42
CA ASN A 219 22.25 -15.69 -15.40
C ASN A 219 22.00 -15.00 -14.06
N THR A 220 22.83 -14.02 -13.69
CA THR A 220 22.64 -13.17 -12.51
C THR A 220 21.33 -12.36 -12.60
N VAL A 221 21.08 -11.70 -13.73
CA VAL A 221 19.83 -10.96 -13.97
C VAL A 221 18.62 -11.89 -13.92
N THR A 222 18.69 -13.07 -14.53
CA THR A 222 17.60 -14.06 -14.51
C THR A 222 17.34 -14.59 -13.09
N SER A 223 18.39 -14.75 -12.30
CA SER A 223 18.28 -15.14 -10.88
C SER A 223 17.63 -14.04 -10.05
N ALA A 224 17.99 -12.78 -10.31
CA ALA A 224 17.37 -11.62 -9.69
C ALA A 224 15.88 -11.51 -10.01
N ARG A 225 15.50 -11.65 -11.29
CA ARG A 225 14.10 -11.70 -11.75
C ARG A 225 13.32 -12.83 -11.08
N SER A 226 13.92 -14.01 -10.98
CA SER A 226 13.29 -15.15 -10.28
C SER A 226 13.03 -14.84 -8.81
N SER A 227 13.97 -14.17 -8.13
CA SER A 227 13.78 -13.72 -6.75
C SER A 227 12.68 -12.66 -6.62
N ILE A 228 12.59 -11.72 -7.57
CA ILE A 228 11.52 -10.69 -7.58
C ILE A 228 10.17 -11.32 -7.87
N GLY A 229 10.07 -12.28 -8.80
CA GLY A 229 8.86 -13.05 -9.05
C GLY A 229 8.39 -13.81 -7.80
N ALA A 230 9.30 -14.39 -7.02
CA ALA A 230 8.96 -14.99 -5.73
C ALA A 230 8.41 -13.94 -4.72
N SER A 231 9.01 -12.75 -4.68
CA SER A 231 8.53 -11.63 -3.86
C SER A 231 7.15 -11.13 -4.31
N MET A 232 6.90 -11.03 -5.62
CA MET A 232 5.58 -10.67 -6.18
C MET A 232 4.50 -11.68 -5.78
N ASN A 233 4.78 -12.99 -5.88
CA ASN A 233 3.85 -14.02 -5.39
C ASN A 233 3.55 -13.86 -3.89
N ARG A 234 4.58 -13.54 -3.09
CA ARG A 234 4.41 -13.29 -1.65
C ARG A 234 3.56 -12.04 -1.41
N VAL A 235 3.76 -11.02 -2.21
CA VAL A 235 3.03 -9.76 -2.19
C VAL A 235 1.55 -9.99 -2.48
N ASP A 236 1.23 -10.74 -3.54
CA ASP A 236 -0.15 -11.08 -3.88
C ASP A 236 -0.85 -11.86 -2.78
N MET A 237 -0.16 -12.82 -2.15
CA MET A 237 -0.70 -13.55 -1.00
C MET A 237 -1.01 -12.62 0.19
N ILE A 238 -0.14 -11.64 0.45
CA ILE A 238 -0.33 -10.67 1.54
C ILE A 238 -1.48 -9.71 1.19
N GLN A 239 -1.56 -9.23 -0.04
CA GLN A 239 -2.63 -8.35 -0.52
C GLN A 239 -3.99 -9.01 -0.34
N ASN A 240 -4.17 -10.24 -0.85
CA ASN A 240 -5.41 -10.99 -0.70
C ASN A 240 -5.82 -11.17 0.79
N ARG A 241 -4.84 -11.37 1.66
CA ARG A 241 -5.07 -11.45 3.11
C ARG A 241 -5.47 -10.10 3.70
N LEU A 242 -4.83 -9.01 3.31
CA LEU A 242 -5.18 -7.65 3.75
C LEU A 242 -6.59 -7.26 3.30
N ASP A 243 -6.98 -7.58 2.08
CA ASP A 243 -8.33 -7.31 1.56
C ASP A 243 -9.40 -8.07 2.37
N SER A 244 -9.11 -9.34 2.70
CA SER A 244 -9.97 -10.12 3.59
C SER A 244 -10.04 -9.51 5.00
N GLN A 245 -8.91 -9.06 5.54
CA GLN A 245 -8.83 -8.41 6.85
C GLN A 245 -9.56 -7.07 6.87
N GLU A 246 -9.52 -6.28 5.80
CA GLU A 246 -10.23 -5.01 5.68
C GLU A 246 -11.74 -5.23 5.75
N ILE A 247 -12.26 -6.21 5.00
CA ILE A 247 -13.67 -6.58 5.01
C ILE A 247 -14.09 -7.01 6.42
N ILE A 248 -13.31 -7.89 7.06
CA ILE A 248 -13.61 -8.40 8.40
C ILE A 248 -13.59 -7.26 9.43
N ALA A 249 -12.53 -6.43 9.43
CA ALA A 249 -12.38 -5.33 10.37
C ALA A 249 -13.50 -4.28 10.20
N THR A 250 -13.83 -3.93 8.96
CA THR A 250 -14.92 -3.00 8.63
C THR A 250 -16.27 -3.56 9.07
N LYS A 251 -16.52 -4.84 8.79
CA LYS A 251 -17.75 -5.52 9.23
C LYS A 251 -17.86 -5.55 10.75
N THR A 252 -16.80 -5.93 11.47
CA THR A 252 -16.79 -5.96 12.93
C THR A 252 -16.96 -4.56 13.54
N MET A 253 -16.37 -3.53 12.95
CA MET A 253 -16.60 -2.14 13.33
C MET A 253 -18.07 -1.75 13.13
N SER A 254 -18.66 -2.08 11.98
CA SER A 254 -20.05 -1.80 11.64
C SER A 254 -21.02 -2.50 12.58
N GLU A 255 -20.86 -3.81 12.83
CA GLU A 255 -21.72 -4.57 13.77
C GLU A 255 -21.72 -4.01 15.20
N ASN A 256 -20.58 -3.45 15.62
CA ASN A 256 -20.43 -2.83 16.93
C ASN A 256 -21.09 -1.45 16.99
N GLU A 257 -20.80 -0.59 16.01
CA GLU A 257 -21.13 0.84 16.06
C GLU A 257 -22.40 1.25 15.31
N ASP A 258 -22.83 0.52 14.29
CA ASP A 258 -23.95 0.93 13.45
C ASP A 258 -25.28 0.48 14.05
N ILE A 259 -26.35 1.18 13.67
CA ILE A 259 -27.71 0.80 14.05
C ILE A 259 -28.32 -0.20 13.08
N ASP A 260 -29.20 -1.03 13.63
CA ASP A 260 -30.26 -1.69 12.87
C ASP A 260 -31.36 -0.63 12.62
N VAL A 261 -31.36 -0.08 11.40
CA VAL A 261 -32.22 1.05 11.02
C VAL A 261 -33.69 0.67 11.19
N GLU A 262 -34.06 -0.55 10.81
CA GLU A 262 -35.41 -1.08 10.90
C GLU A 262 -35.89 -1.09 12.34
N LYS A 263 -35.08 -1.65 13.25
CA LYS A 263 -35.40 -1.69 14.69
C LYS A 263 -35.45 -0.29 15.30
N VAL A 264 -34.57 0.62 14.91
CA VAL A 264 -34.58 2.00 15.42
C VAL A 264 -35.81 2.77 14.94
N ILE A 265 -36.20 2.63 13.68
CA ILE A 265 -37.43 3.24 13.13
C ILE A 265 -38.66 2.72 13.88
N LEU A 266 -38.77 1.41 14.08
CA LEU A 266 -39.88 0.82 14.83
C LEU A 266 -39.96 1.34 16.26
N ASN A 267 -38.83 1.41 16.95
CA ASN A 267 -38.75 1.98 18.30
C ASN A 267 -39.10 3.47 18.32
N LEU A 268 -38.63 4.25 17.35
CA LEU A 268 -38.95 5.66 17.19
C LEU A 268 -40.45 5.86 17.04
N GLN A 269 -41.09 5.12 16.13
CA GLN A 269 -42.53 5.24 15.86
C GLN A 269 -43.38 4.77 17.05
N THR A 270 -42.93 3.72 17.75
CA THR A 270 -43.56 3.26 19.00
C THR A 270 -43.48 4.34 20.07
N GLN A 271 -42.31 4.96 20.26
CA GLN A 271 -42.16 6.06 21.23
C GLN A 271 -42.95 7.31 20.83
N GLN A 272 -43.05 7.66 19.55
CA GLN A 272 -43.89 8.78 19.10
C GLN A 272 -45.35 8.53 19.44
N SER A 273 -45.81 7.29 19.28
CA SER A 273 -47.19 6.88 19.58
C SER A 273 -47.45 6.93 21.09
N ILE A 274 -46.54 6.40 21.91
CA ILE A 274 -46.59 6.48 23.37
C ILE A 274 -46.58 7.93 23.85
N HIS A 275 -45.73 8.78 23.26
CA HIS A 275 -45.62 10.18 23.62
C HIS A 275 -46.93 10.94 23.37
N ARG A 276 -47.53 10.75 22.19
CA ARG A 276 -48.85 11.33 21.85
C ARG A 276 -49.95 10.83 22.80
N ALA A 277 -49.95 9.54 23.12
CA ALA A 277 -50.89 8.97 24.08
C ALA A 277 -50.71 9.56 25.50
N ALA A 278 -49.47 9.73 25.96
CA ALA A 278 -49.15 10.32 27.26
C ALA A 278 -49.59 11.79 27.35
N LEU A 279 -49.45 12.57 26.27
CA LEU A 279 -49.97 13.95 26.20
C LEU A 279 -51.50 13.96 26.28
N SER A 280 -52.18 13.04 25.59
CA SER A 280 -53.64 12.92 25.62
C SER A 280 -54.17 12.55 27.01
N VAL A 281 -53.65 11.48 27.62
CA VAL A 281 -54.02 11.05 28.99
C VAL A 281 -53.71 12.15 30.00
N GLY A 282 -52.59 12.82 29.80
CA GLY A 282 -52.16 13.94 30.63
C GLY A 282 -53.11 15.12 30.62
N SER A 283 -53.65 15.47 29.45
CA SER A 283 -54.68 16.49 29.32
C SER A 283 -55.95 16.13 30.10
N SER A 284 -56.29 14.84 30.18
CA SER A 284 -57.47 14.35 30.92
C SER A 284 -57.26 14.33 32.44
N ILE A 285 -56.03 14.09 32.93
CA ILE A 285 -55.71 14.05 34.38
C ILE A 285 -55.53 15.46 34.97
N ILE A 286 -55.01 16.40 34.18
CA ILE A 286 -54.73 17.78 34.63
C ILE A 286 -55.99 18.64 34.62
N GLN A 287 -57.10 18.21 34.03
CA GLN A 287 -58.39 18.89 34.20
C GLN A 287 -58.84 18.81 35.67
N PRO A 288 -58.90 19.93 36.42
CA PRO A 288 -59.75 19.99 37.59
C PRO A 288 -61.15 20.30 37.08
N SER A 289 -62.09 19.36 37.20
CA SER A 289 -63.49 19.72 37.29
C SER A 289 -63.67 20.53 38.58
N LEU A 290 -63.46 21.84 38.50
CA LEU A 290 -63.92 22.79 39.53
C LEU A 290 -65.42 22.62 39.80
N VAL A 291 -66.16 22.09 38.82
CA VAL A 291 -67.58 21.75 38.90
C VAL A 291 -67.87 20.49 39.73
N ASP A 292 -66.91 19.57 39.90
CA ASP A 292 -67.11 18.30 40.64
C ASP A 292 -66.62 18.40 42.09
N PHE A 293 -65.82 19.41 42.42
CA PHE A 293 -65.47 19.75 43.81
C PHE A 293 -66.55 20.65 44.48
N LEU A 294 -67.47 21.22 43.70
CA LEU A 294 -68.53 22.12 44.16
C LEU A 294 -69.94 21.50 44.08
N ARG A 295 -70.06 20.16 44.05
CA ARG A 295 -71.33 19.45 44.19
C ARG A 295 -71.44 18.73 45.53
#